data_AF-A0AAJ7P8Y1-F1
#
_entry.id   AF-A0AAJ7P8Y1-F1
#
_cell.length_a   1.000
_cell.length_b   1.000
_cell.length_c   1.000
_cell.angle_alpha   90.00
_cell.angle_beta   90.00
_cell.angle_gamma   90.00
#
_symmetry.space_group_name_H-M   'P 1'
#
loop_
_entity.id
_entity.type
_entity.pdbx_description
1 polymer ?
#
loop_
_entity_poly.entity_id
_entity_poly.type
_entity_poly.pdbx_seq_one_letter_code
_entity_poly.pdbx_strand_id
1 'polypeptide(L)'
;MGLIKAFASAFPSAEVHGCLFHLVQNLKKKIRDLGLLGRYRNESSFSLSARMIVALAFVPLVHLDNAIAELAVALPEELMPALKYFEDVYVGSLLRTLPDGTVIRKQPLFAPTTWSVYFRTLAGDSRTNNFAEAAHRRLQTEFGVRHPNLWRFTNGLRKVQSHRDMMLARFESGNEAAAKRKKSADLDKKIVALVSTFHTRTLVEYLRGCAASFQMEP
;
A
#
# COMPACT_ATOMS: atom_id res chain seq x y z
N MET A 1 6.42 -12.80 10.17
CA MET A 1 5.26 -12.76 11.11
C MET A 1 5.63 -12.42 12.56
N GLY A 2 6.86 -12.65 13.04
CA GLY A 2 7.25 -12.34 14.41
C GLY A 2 7.00 -10.89 14.85
N LEU A 3 7.33 -9.91 13.99
CA LEU A 3 7.13 -8.49 14.29
C LEU A 3 5.65 -8.11 14.51
N ILE A 4 4.74 -8.57 13.63
CA ILE A 4 3.30 -8.29 13.75
C ILE A 4 2.74 -8.88 15.04
N LYS A 5 3.13 -10.13 15.36
CA LYS A 5 2.71 -10.80 16.60
C LYS A 5 3.23 -10.10 17.84
N ALA A 6 4.51 -9.72 17.86
CA ALA A 6 5.10 -8.99 18.97
C ALA A 6 4.43 -7.61 19.17
N PHE A 7 4.15 -6.90 18.08
CA PHE A 7 3.48 -5.61 18.13
C PHE A 7 2.05 -5.72 18.67
N ALA A 8 1.26 -6.70 18.17
CA ALA A 8 -0.08 -6.95 18.67
C ALA A 8 -0.09 -7.37 20.15
N SER A 9 0.95 -8.07 20.61
CA SER A 9 1.10 -8.41 22.03
C SER A 9 1.44 -7.20 22.90
N ALA A 10 2.26 -6.27 22.39
CA ALA A 10 2.67 -5.08 23.13
C ALA A 10 1.61 -3.96 23.09
N PHE A 11 0.84 -3.89 22.00
CA PHE A 11 -0.19 -2.88 21.77
C PHE A 11 -1.51 -3.54 21.33
N PRO A 12 -2.25 -4.20 22.24
CA PRO A 12 -3.43 -4.99 21.88
C PRO A 12 -4.59 -4.18 21.27
N SER A 13 -4.68 -2.89 21.59
CA SER A 13 -5.68 -1.97 21.04
C SER A 13 -5.27 -1.33 19.72
N ALA A 14 -4.03 -1.51 19.28
CA ALA A 14 -3.54 -0.90 18.05
C ALA A 14 -3.94 -1.76 16.84
N GLU A 15 -4.54 -1.12 15.84
CA GLU A 15 -4.80 -1.77 14.57
C GLU A 15 -3.52 -1.84 13.72
N VAL A 16 -3.18 -3.04 13.25
CA VAL A 16 -2.04 -3.24 12.36
C VAL A 16 -2.49 -3.13 10.91
N HIS A 17 -2.00 -2.09 10.25
CA HIS A 17 -2.29 -1.80 8.86
C HIS A 17 -1.06 -1.98 7.98
N GLY A 18 -1.28 -2.62 6.83
CA GLY A 18 -0.34 -2.71 5.73
C GLY A 18 -0.17 -1.39 5.00
N CYS A 19 0.92 -1.30 4.24
CA CYS A 19 1.27 -0.12 3.46
C CYS A 19 1.17 -0.45 1.97
N LEU A 20 0.42 0.36 1.21
CA LEU A 20 0.25 0.19 -0.23
C LEU A 20 1.59 0.19 -0.98
N PHE A 21 2.56 1.00 -0.51
CA PHE A 21 3.90 1.03 -1.09
C PHE A 21 4.62 -0.33 -1.02
N HIS A 22 4.54 -1.02 0.12
CA HIS A 22 5.13 -2.36 0.24
C HIS A 22 4.38 -3.40 -0.57
N LEU A 23 3.05 -3.27 -0.69
CA LEU A 23 2.25 -4.14 -1.57
C LEU A 23 2.67 -4.00 -3.03
N VAL A 24 2.84 -2.75 -3.49
CA VAL A 24 3.39 -2.40 -4.81
C VAL A 24 4.77 -3.01 -5.02
N GLN A 25 5.68 -2.86 -4.05
CA GLN A 25 7.02 -3.42 -4.13
C GLN A 25 7.04 -4.94 -4.19
N ASN A 26 6.20 -5.61 -3.39
CA ASN A 26 6.08 -7.06 -3.38
C ASN A 26 5.60 -7.58 -4.73
N LEU A 27 4.59 -6.94 -5.32
CA LEU A 27 4.12 -7.34 -6.66
C LEU A 27 5.19 -7.07 -7.72
N LYS A 28 5.87 -5.92 -7.68
CA LYS A 28 6.99 -5.62 -8.60
C LYS A 28 8.09 -6.66 -8.51
N LYS A 29 8.46 -7.08 -7.30
CA LYS A 29 9.40 -8.18 -7.08
C LYS A 29 8.90 -9.46 -7.75
N LYS A 30 7.62 -9.81 -7.58
CA LYS A 30 7.04 -10.97 -8.26
C LYS A 30 7.08 -10.86 -9.78
N ILE A 31 6.74 -9.70 -10.35
CA ILE A 31 6.85 -9.44 -11.80
C ILE A 31 8.29 -9.63 -12.31
N ARG A 32 9.28 -9.18 -11.54
CA ARG A 32 10.70 -9.43 -11.86
C ARG A 32 11.06 -10.90 -11.79
N ASP A 33 10.63 -11.60 -10.74
CA ASP A 33 10.93 -13.02 -10.55
C ASP A 33 10.27 -13.91 -11.64
N LEU A 34 9.22 -13.41 -12.29
CA LEU A 34 8.59 -14.01 -13.48
C LEU A 34 9.28 -13.63 -14.81
N GLY A 35 10.33 -12.81 -14.80
CA GLY A 35 11.01 -12.34 -16.01
C GLY A 35 10.26 -11.23 -16.79
N LEU A 36 9.18 -10.68 -16.23
CA LEU A 36 8.26 -9.78 -16.93
C LEU A 36 8.62 -8.29 -16.78
N LEU A 37 9.72 -7.97 -16.11
CA LEU A 37 10.11 -6.58 -15.82
C LEU A 37 10.45 -5.78 -17.08
N GLY A 38 10.96 -6.43 -18.13
CA GLY A 38 11.22 -5.80 -19.42
C GLY A 38 9.94 -5.27 -20.06
N ARG A 39 8.92 -6.14 -20.20
CA ARG A 39 7.60 -5.75 -20.72
C ARG A 39 6.92 -4.71 -19.83
N TYR A 40 6.95 -4.89 -18.51
CA TYR A 40 6.41 -3.89 -17.57
C TYR A 40 6.99 -2.48 -17.77
N ARG A 41 8.27 -2.36 -18.14
CA ARG A 41 8.93 -1.07 -18.38
C ARG A 41 8.62 -0.47 -19.76
N ASN A 42 8.47 -1.33 -20.76
CA ASN A 42 8.42 -0.90 -22.17
C ASN A 42 7.00 -0.86 -22.74
N GLU A 43 6.04 -1.57 -22.13
CA GLU A 43 4.65 -1.67 -22.59
C GLU A 43 3.70 -1.04 -21.56
N SER A 44 3.12 0.12 -21.90
CA SER A 44 2.25 0.88 -20.99
C SER A 44 0.97 0.14 -20.61
N SER A 45 0.37 -0.59 -21.56
CA SER A 45 -0.82 -1.42 -21.33
C SER A 45 -0.53 -2.57 -20.37
N PHE A 46 0.56 -3.32 -20.59
CA PHE A 46 1.01 -4.39 -19.70
C PHE A 46 1.32 -3.87 -18.30
N SER A 47 2.02 -2.74 -18.22
CA SER A 47 2.31 -2.03 -16.96
C SER A 47 1.04 -1.69 -16.19
N LEU A 48 0.02 -1.18 -16.89
CA LEU A 48 -1.27 -0.85 -16.30
C LEU A 48 -2.00 -2.11 -15.81
N SER A 49 -2.05 -3.18 -16.61
CA SER A 49 -2.64 -4.47 -16.21
C SER A 49 -1.96 -5.07 -14.97
N ALA A 50 -0.62 -5.01 -14.90
CA ALA A 50 0.10 -5.45 -13.71
C ALA A 50 -0.26 -4.63 -12.47
N ARG A 51 -0.46 -3.31 -12.61
CA ARG A 51 -0.90 -2.44 -11.51
C ARG A 51 -2.37 -2.68 -11.10
N MET A 52 -3.23 -3.17 -11.99
CA MET A 52 -4.61 -3.53 -11.65
C MET A 52 -4.69 -4.64 -10.61
N ILE A 53 -3.70 -5.53 -10.52
CA ILE A 53 -3.60 -6.53 -9.44
C ILE A 53 -3.44 -5.83 -8.08
N VAL A 54 -2.56 -4.83 -7.96
CA VAL A 54 -2.43 -4.04 -6.72
C VAL A 54 -3.71 -3.22 -6.45
N ALA A 55 -4.39 -2.78 -7.51
CA ALA A 55 -5.61 -1.99 -7.38
C ALA A 55 -6.75 -2.73 -6.66
N LEU A 56 -6.67 -4.07 -6.52
CA LEU A 56 -7.55 -4.85 -5.65
C LEU A 56 -7.54 -4.36 -4.19
N ALA A 57 -6.48 -3.68 -3.73
CA ALA A 57 -6.43 -3.03 -2.42
C ALA A 57 -7.48 -1.93 -2.25
N PHE A 58 -7.99 -1.39 -3.34
CA PHE A 58 -9.09 -0.42 -3.34
C PHE A 58 -10.46 -1.08 -3.53
N VAL A 59 -10.58 -2.40 -3.51
CA VAL A 59 -11.89 -3.06 -3.61
C VAL A 59 -12.46 -3.30 -2.20
N PRO A 60 -13.77 -3.02 -1.96
CA PRO A 60 -14.43 -3.44 -0.73
C PRO A 60 -14.32 -4.96 -0.56
N LEU A 61 -13.96 -5.44 0.63
CA LEU A 61 -13.66 -6.86 0.85
C LEU A 61 -14.81 -7.80 0.45
N VAL A 62 -16.06 -7.36 0.59
CA VAL A 62 -17.26 -8.11 0.17
C VAL A 62 -17.34 -8.37 -1.33
N HIS A 63 -16.68 -7.54 -2.15
CA HIS A 63 -16.66 -7.67 -3.61
C HIS A 63 -15.31 -8.19 -4.15
N LEU A 64 -14.37 -8.53 -3.27
CA LEU A 64 -13.00 -8.88 -3.66
C LEU A 64 -12.94 -10.10 -4.58
N ASP A 65 -13.75 -11.13 -4.29
CA ASP A 65 -13.78 -12.37 -5.07
C ASP A 65 -14.28 -12.13 -6.51
N ASN A 66 -15.36 -11.37 -6.65
CA ASN A 66 -15.89 -10.98 -7.96
C ASN A 66 -14.88 -10.12 -8.72
N ALA A 67 -14.21 -9.18 -8.04
CA ALA A 67 -13.18 -8.35 -8.64
C ALA A 67 -11.98 -9.16 -9.15
N ILE A 68 -11.56 -10.20 -8.41
CA ILE A 68 -10.49 -11.11 -8.84
C ILE A 68 -10.93 -11.91 -10.07
N ALA A 69 -12.15 -12.45 -10.07
CA ALA A 69 -12.68 -13.22 -11.19
C ALA A 69 -12.79 -12.38 -12.47
N GLU A 70 -13.35 -11.17 -12.39
CA GLU A 70 -13.43 -10.26 -13.53
C GLU A 70 -12.04 -9.78 -13.99
N LEU A 71 -11.13 -9.51 -13.04
CA LEU A 71 -9.76 -9.13 -13.38
C LEU A 71 -9.03 -10.27 -14.09
N ALA A 72 -9.19 -11.52 -13.67
CA ALA A 72 -8.57 -12.68 -14.30
C ALA A 72 -8.93 -12.79 -15.80
N VAL A 73 -10.17 -12.48 -16.17
CA VAL A 73 -10.63 -12.48 -17.57
C VAL A 73 -10.01 -11.33 -18.37
N ALA A 74 -9.77 -10.18 -17.73
CA ALA A 74 -9.23 -8.98 -18.37
C ALA A 74 -7.69 -8.94 -18.44
N LEU A 75 -6.98 -9.79 -17.67
CA LEU A 75 -5.53 -9.79 -17.60
C LEU A 75 -4.90 -10.55 -18.77
N PRO A 76 -3.73 -10.09 -19.27
CA PRO A 76 -2.84 -10.92 -20.07
C PRO A 76 -2.50 -12.24 -19.34
N GLU A 77 -2.46 -13.35 -20.09
CA GLU A 77 -2.19 -14.69 -19.55
C GLU A 77 -0.88 -14.73 -18.75
N GLU A 78 0.14 -13.98 -19.18
CA GLU A 78 1.44 -13.92 -18.53
C GLU A 78 1.39 -13.29 -17.13
N LEU A 79 0.33 -12.54 -16.80
CA LEU A 79 0.11 -11.97 -15.47
C LEU A 79 -0.70 -12.89 -14.55
N MET A 80 -1.27 -13.99 -15.04
CA MET A 80 -1.99 -14.95 -14.22
C MET A 80 -1.15 -15.53 -13.07
N PRO A 81 0.15 -15.87 -13.25
CA PRO A 81 1.00 -16.27 -12.14
C PRO A 81 1.21 -15.17 -11.08
N ALA A 82 1.15 -13.90 -11.47
CA ALA A 82 1.24 -12.77 -10.55
C ALA A 82 -0.06 -12.56 -9.78
N LEU A 83 -1.22 -12.70 -10.44
CA LEU A 83 -2.53 -12.68 -9.79
C LEU A 83 -2.66 -13.86 -8.82
N LYS A 84 -2.26 -15.06 -9.23
CA LYS A 84 -2.26 -16.24 -8.36
C LYS A 84 -1.40 -16.06 -7.11
N TYR A 85 -0.20 -15.50 -7.28
CA TYR A 85 0.65 -15.11 -6.14
C TYR A 85 -0.06 -14.13 -5.21
N PHE A 86 -0.74 -13.13 -5.77
CA PHE A 86 -1.49 -12.17 -4.98
C PHE A 86 -2.59 -12.86 -4.16
N GLU A 87 -3.39 -13.73 -4.80
CA GLU A 87 -4.41 -14.51 -4.12
C GLU A 87 -3.81 -15.36 -2.99
N ASP A 88 -2.75 -16.12 -3.25
CA ASP A 88 -2.15 -17.02 -2.26
C ASP A 88 -1.61 -16.29 -1.03
N VAL A 89 -1.03 -15.11 -1.23
CA VAL A 89 -0.35 -14.34 -0.16
C VAL A 89 -1.31 -13.44 0.60
N TYR A 90 -2.29 -12.86 -0.07
CA TYR A 90 -3.09 -11.74 0.45
C TYR A 90 -4.58 -12.05 0.62
N VAL A 91 -5.13 -13.02 -0.12
CA VAL A 91 -6.57 -13.32 -0.09
C VAL A 91 -6.85 -14.68 0.57
N GLY A 92 -6.03 -15.66 0.22
CA GLY A 92 -6.23 -17.06 0.53
C GLY A 92 -6.83 -17.79 -0.67
N SER A 93 -6.10 -18.78 -1.19
CA SER A 93 -6.58 -19.66 -2.25
C SER A 93 -7.89 -20.34 -1.87
N LEU A 94 -8.84 -20.40 -2.80
CA LEU A 94 -10.06 -21.19 -2.65
C LEU A 94 -9.71 -22.67 -2.48
N LEU A 95 -10.16 -23.28 -1.38
CA LEU A 95 -9.99 -24.70 -1.10
C LEU A 95 -11.25 -25.48 -1.47
N ARG A 96 -12.41 -25.05 -0.98
CA ARG A 96 -13.71 -25.64 -1.33
C ARG A 96 -14.84 -24.65 -1.10
N THR A 97 -15.92 -24.81 -1.85
CA THR A 97 -17.21 -24.17 -1.56
C THR A 97 -18.13 -25.22 -0.97
N LEU A 98 -18.74 -24.91 0.17
CA LEU A 98 -19.73 -25.77 0.81
C LEU A 98 -21.06 -25.73 0.04
N PRO A 99 -21.94 -26.74 0.21
CA PRO A 99 -23.25 -26.76 -0.43
C PRO A 99 -24.14 -25.55 -0.09
N ASP A 100 -23.91 -24.91 1.05
CA ASP A 100 -24.62 -23.69 1.48
C ASP A 100 -24.06 -22.39 0.87
N GLY A 101 -23.04 -22.50 -0.01
CA GLY A 101 -22.36 -21.37 -0.62
C GLY A 101 -21.18 -20.83 0.18
N THR A 102 -20.89 -21.34 1.38
CA THR A 102 -19.76 -20.89 2.20
C THR A 102 -18.43 -21.24 1.53
N VAL A 103 -17.59 -20.24 1.33
CA VAL A 103 -16.27 -20.38 0.70
C VAL A 103 -15.19 -20.62 1.76
N ILE A 104 -14.52 -21.77 1.70
CA ILE A 104 -13.35 -22.08 2.53
C ILE A 104 -12.09 -21.74 1.75
N ARG A 105 -11.25 -20.89 2.34
CA ARG A 105 -9.96 -20.46 1.79
C ARG A 105 -8.81 -20.91 2.66
N LYS A 106 -7.64 -21.10 2.04
CA LYS A 106 -6.38 -21.23 2.76
C LYS A 106 -6.11 -19.93 3.50
N GLN A 107 -5.59 -20.01 4.73
CA GLN A 107 -5.19 -18.80 5.45
C GLN A 107 -4.12 -18.04 4.66
N PRO A 108 -4.37 -16.77 4.28
CA PRO A 108 -3.35 -15.97 3.62
C PRO A 108 -2.23 -15.63 4.58
N LEU A 109 -1.06 -15.29 4.03
CA LEU A 109 0.05 -14.79 4.84
C LEU A 109 -0.33 -13.44 5.48
N PHE A 110 -0.98 -12.56 4.74
CA PHE A 110 -1.49 -11.28 5.25
C PHE A 110 -3.00 -11.22 5.06
N ALA A 111 -3.75 -11.00 6.14
CA ALA A 111 -5.20 -10.92 6.09
C ALA A 111 -5.68 -9.74 5.21
N PRO A 112 -6.78 -9.88 4.45
CA PRO A 112 -7.38 -8.80 3.64
C PRO A 112 -7.60 -7.48 4.38
N THR A 113 -8.02 -7.56 5.64
CA THR A 113 -8.23 -6.40 6.51
C THR A 113 -6.95 -5.61 6.79
N THR A 114 -5.78 -6.25 6.71
CA THR A 114 -4.48 -5.59 6.93
C THR A 114 -4.06 -4.77 5.72
N TRP A 115 -4.17 -5.28 4.49
CA TRP A 115 -3.61 -4.61 3.30
C TRP A 115 -4.63 -3.83 2.47
N SER A 116 -5.93 -4.05 2.67
CA SER A 116 -6.96 -3.24 2.02
C SER A 116 -6.83 -1.78 2.45
N VAL A 117 -6.99 -0.90 1.47
CA VAL A 117 -6.95 0.56 1.65
C VAL A 117 -8.26 1.23 1.26
N TYR A 118 -9.32 0.47 0.95
CA TYR A 118 -10.62 1.02 0.52
C TYR A 118 -11.22 1.95 1.58
N PHE A 119 -11.55 1.43 2.76
CA PHE A 119 -12.16 2.22 3.84
C PHE A 119 -11.22 3.31 4.36
N ARG A 120 -9.93 2.99 4.51
CA ARG A 120 -8.89 3.96 4.89
C ARG A 120 -8.81 5.13 3.91
N THR A 121 -8.96 4.86 2.62
CA THR A 121 -8.98 5.91 1.61
C THR A 121 -10.19 6.82 1.80
N LEU A 122 -11.38 6.26 2.00
CA LEU A 122 -12.60 7.05 2.21
C LEU A 122 -12.56 7.84 3.52
N ALA A 123 -11.93 7.30 4.57
CA ALA A 123 -11.72 7.97 5.84
C ALA A 123 -10.64 9.07 5.79
N GLY A 124 -9.89 9.19 4.69
CA GLY A 124 -8.78 10.15 4.56
C GLY A 124 -7.48 9.70 5.24
N ASP A 125 -7.39 8.44 5.64
CA ASP A 125 -6.21 7.87 6.30
C ASP A 125 -5.03 7.71 5.33
N SER A 126 -3.84 7.68 5.92
CA SER A 126 -2.61 7.47 5.16
C SER A 126 -2.54 6.05 4.61
N ARG A 127 -2.39 5.90 3.29
CA ARG A 127 -2.21 4.61 2.60
C ARG A 127 -0.75 4.14 2.52
N THR A 128 0.18 5.08 2.66
CA THR A 128 1.63 4.87 2.47
C THR A 128 2.41 5.31 3.69
N ASN A 129 3.67 4.89 3.76
CA ASN A 129 4.56 5.20 4.89
C ASN A 129 5.29 6.55 4.75
N ASN A 130 4.66 7.54 4.09
CA ASN A 130 5.32 8.81 3.73
C ASN A 130 5.89 9.55 4.95
N PHE A 131 5.23 9.46 6.10
CA PHE A 131 5.67 10.08 7.34
C PHE A 131 6.95 9.45 7.88
N ALA A 132 7.02 8.12 7.96
CA ALA A 132 8.24 7.46 8.41
C ALA A 132 9.39 7.64 7.41
N GLU A 133 9.11 7.60 6.10
CA GLU A 133 10.12 7.90 5.07
C GLU A 133 10.64 9.34 5.17
N ALA A 134 9.77 10.31 5.47
CA ALA A 134 10.17 11.69 5.70
C ALA A 134 11.01 11.85 6.98
N ALA A 135 10.64 11.15 8.05
CA ALA A 135 11.41 11.12 9.28
C ALA A 135 12.79 10.48 9.07
N HIS A 136 12.85 9.34 8.35
CA HIS A 136 14.09 8.66 8.00
C HIS A 136 14.98 9.54 7.13
N ARG A 137 14.44 10.19 6.10
CA ARG A 137 15.18 11.15 5.27
C ARG A 137 15.74 12.30 6.11
N ARG A 138 14.98 12.86 7.04
CA ARG A 138 15.48 13.91 7.93
C ARG A 138 16.65 13.42 8.79
N LEU A 139 16.54 12.22 9.37
CA LEU A 139 17.63 11.60 10.12
C LEU A 139 18.89 11.43 9.27
N GLN A 140 18.76 10.89 8.05
CA GLN A 140 19.88 10.73 7.14
C GLN A 140 20.54 12.08 6.79
N THR A 141 19.75 13.12 6.55
CA THR A 141 20.26 14.48 6.33
C THR A 141 21.04 15.01 7.53
N GLU A 142 20.51 14.85 8.75
CA GLU A 142 21.20 15.32 9.97
C GLU A 142 22.47 14.52 10.29
N PHE A 143 22.49 13.22 9.99
CA PHE A 143 23.68 12.39 10.16
C PHE A 143 24.77 12.75 9.16
N GLY A 144 24.39 13.14 7.93
CA GLY A 144 25.32 13.57 6.86
C GLY A 144 26.25 12.47 6.35
N VAL A 145 26.14 11.24 6.86
CA VAL A 145 26.93 10.07 6.46
C VAL A 145 26.11 8.79 6.52
N ARG A 146 26.48 7.81 5.68
CA ARG A 146 25.82 6.50 5.61
C ARG A 146 25.98 5.66 6.89
N HIS A 147 27.14 5.79 7.55
CA HIS A 147 27.49 5.02 8.75
C HIS A 147 28.01 5.97 9.83
N PRO A 148 27.12 6.62 10.60
CA PRO A 148 27.54 7.54 11.66
C PRO A 148 28.19 6.76 12.80
N ASN A 149 29.33 7.27 13.30
CA ASN A 149 29.84 6.83 14.60
C ASN A 149 28.90 7.29 15.72
N LEU A 150 29.10 6.76 16.93
CA LEU A 150 28.23 7.04 18.08
C LEU A 150 28.04 8.55 18.33
N TRP A 151 29.10 9.34 18.24
CA TRP A 151 29.02 10.80 18.44
C TRP A 151 28.17 11.49 17.39
N ARG A 152 28.37 11.18 16.10
CA ARG A 152 27.56 11.74 15.01
C ARG A 152 26.10 11.30 15.10
N PHE A 153 25.86 10.06 15.47
CA PHE A 153 24.53 9.51 15.66
C PHE A 153 23.80 10.25 16.79
N THR A 154 24.38 10.30 17.99
CA THR A 154 23.78 10.96 19.16
C THR A 154 23.56 12.45 18.92
N ASN A 155 24.55 13.15 18.33
CA ASN A 155 24.39 14.57 18.00
C ASN A 155 23.31 14.81 16.95
N GLY A 156 23.22 13.95 15.92
CA GLY A 156 22.17 14.02 14.92
C GLY A 156 20.78 13.79 15.52
N LEU A 157 20.63 12.81 16.41
CA LEU A 157 19.38 12.58 17.14
C LEU A 157 18.95 13.81 17.95
N ARG A 158 19.87 14.42 18.69
CA ARG A 158 19.59 15.65 19.47
C ARG A 158 19.12 16.80 18.58
N LYS A 159 19.71 16.97 17.39
CA LYS A 159 19.27 17.98 16.42
C LYS A 159 17.87 17.70 15.88
N VAL A 160 17.59 16.44 15.49
CA VAL A 160 16.26 16.03 15.03
C VAL A 160 15.22 16.29 16.12
N GLN A 161 15.50 15.88 17.35
CA GLN A 161 14.61 16.09 18.49
C GLN A 161 14.36 17.58 18.73
N SER A 162 15.40 18.40 18.85
CA SER A 162 15.25 19.85 19.07
C SER A 162 14.38 20.53 18.00
N HIS A 163 14.53 20.14 16.74
CA HIS A 163 13.68 20.64 15.66
C HIS A 163 12.22 20.16 15.80
N ARG A 164 11.98 18.93 16.28
CA ARG A 164 10.62 18.41 16.51
C ARG A 164 9.93 19.09 17.67
N ASP A 165 10.65 19.30 18.77
CA ASP A 165 10.14 20.01 19.95
C ASP A 165 9.75 21.44 19.57
N MET A 166 10.57 22.13 18.76
CA MET A 166 10.22 23.45 18.21
C MET A 166 8.92 23.42 17.38
N MET A 167 8.76 22.42 16.50
CA MET A 167 7.56 22.29 15.67
C MET A 167 6.32 21.97 16.50
N LEU A 168 6.46 21.16 17.54
CA LEU A 168 5.38 20.86 18.47
C LEU A 168 4.95 22.11 19.26
N ALA A 169 5.91 22.85 19.82
CA ALA A 169 5.62 24.10 20.54
C ALA A 169 4.91 25.14 19.65
N ARG A 170 5.29 25.23 18.36
CA ARG A 170 4.56 26.08 17.38
C ARG A 170 3.13 25.61 17.17
N PHE A 171 2.91 24.30 17.08
CA PHE A 171 1.56 23.75 16.93
C PHE A 171 0.70 24.01 18.17
N GLU A 172 1.26 23.79 19.36
CA GLU A 172 0.61 24.08 20.65
C GLU A 172 0.28 25.57 20.82
N SER A 173 1.08 26.46 20.24
CA SER A 173 0.79 27.90 20.21
C SER A 173 -0.21 28.33 19.14
N GLY A 174 -0.88 27.38 18.49
CA GLY A 174 -1.96 27.63 17.52
C GLY A 174 -1.51 27.77 16.07
N ASN A 175 -0.24 27.51 15.74
CA ASN A 175 0.18 27.46 14.35
C ASN A 175 -0.29 26.16 13.68
N GLU A 176 -0.70 26.26 12.42
CA GLU A 176 -1.06 25.07 11.65
C GLU A 176 0.16 24.18 11.38
N ALA A 177 -0.07 22.87 11.34
CA ALA A 177 0.93 21.93 10.87
C ALA A 177 1.30 22.22 9.41
N ALA A 178 2.55 21.95 9.05
CA ALA A 178 3.02 22.18 7.69
C ALA A 178 2.12 21.46 6.67
N ALA A 179 1.54 22.23 5.75
CA ALA A 179 0.63 21.72 4.76
C ALA A 179 1.28 20.62 3.91
N LYS A 180 0.47 19.61 3.56
CA LYS A 180 0.89 18.58 2.61
C LYS A 180 1.24 19.23 1.28
N ARG A 181 2.30 18.73 0.62
CA ARG A 181 2.67 19.20 -0.73
C ARG A 181 1.45 19.13 -1.65
N LYS A 182 1.16 20.23 -2.37
CA LYS A 182 0.00 20.37 -3.26
C LYS A 182 -0.20 19.15 -4.17
N LYS A 183 0.85 18.71 -4.87
CA LYS A 183 0.82 17.50 -5.72
C LYS A 183 0.29 16.26 -5.00
N SER A 184 0.72 16.03 -3.76
CA SER A 184 0.28 14.87 -2.97
C SER A 184 -1.14 15.03 -2.44
N ALA A 185 -1.55 16.26 -2.09
CA ALA A 185 -2.92 16.55 -1.69
C ALA A 185 -3.90 16.39 -2.87
N ASP A 186 -3.52 16.84 -4.06
CA ASP A 186 -4.32 16.71 -5.29
C ASP A 186 -4.43 15.24 -5.70
N LEU A 187 -3.34 14.46 -5.60
CA LEU A 187 -3.38 13.03 -5.86
C LEU A 187 -4.32 12.31 -4.88
N ASP A 188 -4.25 12.64 -3.59
CA ASP A 188 -5.14 12.06 -2.59
C ASP A 188 -6.61 12.35 -2.87
N LYS A 189 -6.94 13.61 -3.21
CA LYS A 189 -8.30 14.00 -3.60
C LYS A 189 -8.79 13.20 -4.81
N LYS A 190 -7.94 13.01 -5.82
CA LYS A 190 -8.27 12.20 -7.00
C LYS A 190 -8.53 10.74 -6.65
N ILE A 191 -7.68 10.14 -5.81
CA ILE A 191 -7.86 8.75 -5.37
C ILE A 191 -9.16 8.60 -4.57
N VAL A 192 -9.45 9.51 -3.63
CA VAL A 192 -10.70 9.50 -2.86
C VAL A 192 -11.91 9.58 -3.79
N ALA A 193 -11.93 10.58 -4.68
CA ALA A 193 -13.02 10.76 -5.63
C ALA A 193 -13.26 9.51 -6.49
N LEU A 194 -12.19 8.87 -6.94
CA LEU A 194 -12.26 7.63 -7.71
C LEU A 194 -12.78 6.44 -6.88
N VAL A 195 -12.28 6.28 -5.65
CA VAL A 195 -12.70 5.18 -4.77
C VAL A 195 -14.19 5.28 -4.44
N SER A 196 -14.72 6.50 -4.32
CA SER A 196 -16.15 6.76 -4.15
C SER A 196 -17.02 6.37 -5.35
N THR A 197 -16.46 6.15 -6.55
CA THR A 197 -17.22 5.70 -7.73
C THR A 197 -17.21 4.19 -7.92
N PHE A 198 -16.86 3.40 -6.90
CA PHE A 198 -16.82 1.94 -6.99
C PHE A 198 -18.13 1.33 -7.51
N HIS A 199 -19.28 1.75 -6.95
CA HIS A 199 -20.58 1.19 -7.33
C HIS A 199 -21.16 1.76 -8.64
N THR A 200 -20.50 2.75 -9.27
CA THR A 200 -21.00 3.43 -10.48
C THR A 200 -20.21 3.09 -11.73
N ARG A 201 -19.20 2.22 -11.64
CA ARG A 201 -18.35 1.78 -12.75
C ARG A 201 -18.34 0.27 -12.84
N THR A 202 -17.97 -0.26 -14.00
CA THR A 202 -17.58 -1.67 -14.08
C THR A 202 -16.33 -1.92 -13.25
N LEU A 203 -16.16 -3.13 -12.71
CA LEU A 203 -15.01 -3.47 -11.88
C LEU A 203 -13.68 -3.28 -12.62
N VAL A 204 -13.62 -3.65 -13.89
CA VAL A 204 -12.42 -3.48 -14.72
C VAL A 204 -12.07 -1.99 -14.93
N GLU A 205 -13.05 -1.13 -15.21
CA GLU A 205 -12.82 0.32 -15.35
C GLU A 205 -12.41 0.97 -14.03
N TYR A 206 -13.01 0.53 -12.93
CA TYR A 206 -12.65 0.95 -11.58
C TYR A 206 -11.18 0.62 -11.27
N LEU A 207 -10.81 -0.65 -11.44
CA LEU A 207 -9.45 -1.13 -11.19
C LEU A 207 -8.43 -0.43 -12.08
N ARG A 208 -8.77 -0.22 -13.36
CA ARG A 208 -7.93 0.53 -14.31
C ARG A 208 -7.70 1.97 -13.83
N GLY A 209 -8.76 2.64 -13.38
CA GLY A 209 -8.67 3.98 -12.80
C GLY A 209 -7.74 4.00 -11.58
N CYS A 210 -7.90 3.03 -10.67
CA CYS A 210 -7.10 2.97 -9.44
C CYS A 210 -5.64 2.70 -9.76
N ALA A 211 -5.37 1.77 -10.68
CA ALA A 211 -4.04 1.42 -11.16
C ALA A 211 -3.30 2.60 -11.84
N ALA A 212 -4.03 3.56 -12.40
CA ALA A 212 -3.44 4.76 -13.00
C ALA A 212 -2.97 5.79 -11.94
N SER A 213 -3.40 5.66 -10.68
CA SER A 213 -3.10 6.62 -9.61
C SER A 213 -1.76 6.41 -8.91
N PHE A 214 -1.08 5.30 -9.17
CA PHE A 214 0.23 4.98 -8.60
C PHE A 214 1.13 4.30 -9.62
N GLN A 215 2.43 4.25 -9.33
CA GLN A 215 3.45 3.59 -10.14
C GLN A 215 4.20 2.58 -9.27
N MET A 216 4.71 1.50 -9.87
CA MET A 216 5.73 0.68 -9.22
C MET A 216 7.09 1.35 -9.40
N GLU A 217 7.34 2.42 -8.63
CA GLU A 217 8.59 3.20 -8.72
C GLU A 217 9.85 2.32 -8.60
N PRO A 218 10.98 2.69 -9.26
CA PRO A 218 12.27 1.99 -9.24
C PRO A 218 12.68 1.38 -7.90
#